data_AF-A0A932ZNY3-F1
#
_entry.id   AF-A0A932ZNY3-F1
#
_cell.length_a   1.000
_cell.length_b   1.000
_cell.length_c   1.000
_cell.angle_alpha   90.00
_cell.angle_beta   90.00
_cell.angle_gamma   90.00
#
_symmetry.space_group_name_H-M   'P 1'
#
loop_
_entity.id
_entity.type
_entity.pdbx_description
1 polymer ?
#
loop_
_entity_poly.entity_id
_entity_poly.type
_entity_poly.pdbx_seq_one_letter_code
_entity_poly.pdbx_strand_id
1 'polypeptide(L)'
;MTGLSLWVWIPLLALGLIAEGLLLLRISRHPVRPEIPWGLLDCVRIAVGAALCCAILTMLLAAPWVGPRLGRGEIVPAPPWEGAQGLMLLLVQTALLLCVAGPIVWMVFLRRGYPLSEAGVRSPHAPRAWAWAILVVALCLPVDLACQVAAHGLGWSVPRQMLGHILEETGAGVRAGTAGAGVDAAALIVLAVVVAPLLEEFLFRFFAYQTLLRYAGSRMAWIGASLMFATCHLEVEAVGGGPSFGDLGAPLLCVVVPIGVFGFLLQGLYIRTRSLGPGIAAHALNNGIYVAALLTGHADWLTPFG
;
A
#
# COMPACT_ATOMS: atom_id res chain seq x y z
N MET A 1 7.26 10.96 -40.66
CA MET A 1 6.40 10.31 -39.65
C MET A 1 6.40 11.23 -38.44
N THR A 2 5.24 11.78 -38.10
CA THR A 2 5.08 12.91 -37.16
C THR A 2 5.42 12.48 -35.73
N GLY A 3 6.51 13.02 -35.21
CA GLY A 3 7.01 12.80 -33.85
C GLY A 3 6.14 13.47 -32.80
N LEU A 4 4.95 12.92 -32.56
CA LEU A 4 4.26 13.15 -31.30
C LEU A 4 5.02 12.32 -30.25
N SER A 5 5.79 13.02 -29.41
CA SER A 5 6.61 12.40 -28.38
C SER A 5 5.73 11.65 -27.37
N LEU A 6 6.26 10.57 -26.78
CA LEU A 6 5.58 9.75 -25.76
C LEU A 6 4.90 10.59 -24.66
N TRP A 7 5.48 11.77 -24.38
CA TRP A 7 5.00 12.78 -23.44
C TRP A 7 3.60 13.33 -23.72
N VAL A 8 3.10 13.26 -24.96
CA VAL A 8 1.73 13.66 -25.29
C VAL A 8 0.73 12.54 -25.01
N TRP A 9 1.16 11.28 -25.18
CA TRP A 9 0.28 10.12 -25.02
C TRP A 9 0.01 9.76 -23.57
N ILE A 10 0.96 10.00 -22.67
CA ILE A 10 0.84 9.67 -21.24
C ILE A 10 -0.27 10.48 -20.55
N PRO A 11 -0.32 11.82 -20.67
CA PRO A 11 -1.44 12.61 -20.15
C PRO A 11 -2.77 12.24 -20.81
N LEU A 12 -2.78 11.89 -22.10
CA LEU A 12 -3.99 11.52 -22.81
C LEU A 12 -4.55 10.16 -22.36
N LEU A 13 -3.68 9.19 -22.04
CA LEU A 13 -4.08 7.91 -21.45
C LEU A 13 -4.59 8.09 -20.01
N ALA A 14 -3.90 8.90 -19.21
CA ALA A 14 -4.36 9.24 -17.86
C ALA A 14 -5.71 9.98 -17.89
N LEU A 15 -5.88 10.95 -18.80
CA LEU A 15 -7.14 11.66 -19.04
C LEU A 15 -8.22 10.72 -19.57
N GLY A 16 -7.88 9.73 -20.39
CA GLY A 16 -8.78 8.68 -20.85
C GLY A 16 -9.29 7.82 -19.71
N LEU A 17 -8.41 7.34 -18.83
CA LEU A 17 -8.75 6.56 -17.64
C LEU A 17 -9.57 7.38 -16.63
N ILE A 18 -9.24 8.67 -16.46
CA ILE A 18 -10.02 9.60 -15.64
C ILE A 18 -11.40 9.82 -16.26
N ALA A 19 -11.49 10.03 -17.58
CA ALA A 19 -12.76 10.23 -18.28
C ALA A 19 -13.64 8.97 -18.23
N GLU A 20 -13.05 7.78 -18.32
CA GLU A 20 -13.76 6.51 -18.17
C GLU A 20 -14.21 6.28 -16.71
N GLY A 21 -13.38 6.65 -15.73
CA GLY A 21 -13.77 6.73 -14.31
C GLY A 21 -14.93 7.72 -14.07
N LEU A 22 -14.93 8.86 -14.74
CA LEU A 22 -16.02 9.85 -14.71
C LEU A 22 -17.29 9.34 -15.41
N LEU A 23 -17.16 8.50 -16.44
CA LEU A 23 -18.26 7.78 -17.08
C LEU A 23 -18.85 6.72 -16.16
N LEU A 24 -18.02 5.98 -15.42
CA LEU A 24 -18.47 5.05 -14.37
C LEU A 24 -19.22 5.79 -13.25
N LEU A 25 -18.79 7.00 -12.89
CA LEU A 25 -19.50 7.89 -11.96
C LEU A 25 -20.86 8.38 -12.50
N ARG A 26 -21.04 8.50 -13.82
CA ARG A 26 -22.34 8.81 -14.44
C ARG A 26 -23.32 7.64 -14.38
N ILE A 27 -22.81 6.40 -14.38
CA ILE A 27 -23.63 5.18 -14.32
C ILE A 27 -24.11 4.92 -12.88
N SER A 28 -23.39 5.39 -11.84
CA SER A 28 -23.82 5.27 -10.44
C SER A 28 -24.87 6.31 -10.03
N ARG A 29 -26.04 6.34 -10.68
CA ARG A 29 -27.18 7.20 -10.25
C ARG A 29 -27.86 6.75 -8.96
N HIS A 30 -27.40 5.66 -8.34
CA HIS A 30 -27.89 5.21 -7.03
C HIS A 30 -26.75 4.66 -6.14
N PRO A 31 -25.93 5.51 -5.50
CA PRO A 31 -25.47 5.15 -4.19
C PRO A 31 -26.67 5.39 -3.26
N VAL A 32 -27.46 4.35 -2.98
CA VAL A 32 -28.09 4.30 -1.65
C VAL A 32 -26.93 4.54 -0.71
N ARG A 33 -26.88 5.73 -0.07
CA ARG A 33 -25.84 6.04 0.91
C ARG A 33 -25.98 4.92 1.93
N PRO A 34 -25.03 3.99 2.05
CA PRO A 34 -25.14 3.02 3.11
C PRO A 34 -25.20 3.84 4.39
N GLU A 35 -26.24 3.64 5.20
CA GLU A 35 -26.31 4.21 6.53
C GLU A 35 -25.21 3.53 7.34
N ILE A 36 -23.99 4.06 7.22
CA ILE A 36 -22.87 3.54 7.99
C ILE A 36 -23.15 3.80 9.48
N PRO A 37 -23.00 2.79 10.35
CA PRO A 37 -23.39 2.90 11.75
C PRO A 37 -22.39 3.70 12.61
N TRP A 38 -21.36 4.28 11.99
CA TRP A 38 -20.35 5.11 12.65
C TRP A 38 -20.40 6.57 12.19
N GLY A 39 -20.17 7.49 13.12
CA GLY A 39 -20.09 8.93 12.86
C GLY A 39 -18.67 9.49 12.99
N LEU A 40 -18.52 10.81 12.87
CA LEU A 40 -17.23 11.49 12.97
C LEU A 40 -16.50 11.23 14.30
N LEU A 41 -17.25 11.21 15.41
CA LEU A 41 -16.69 10.90 16.73
C LEU A 41 -16.09 9.49 16.80
N ASP A 42 -16.71 8.53 16.10
CA ASP A 42 -16.22 7.17 16.00
C ASP A 42 -14.94 7.10 15.15
N CYS A 43 -14.86 7.88 14.07
CA CYS A 43 -13.62 8.04 13.30
C CYS A 43 -12.47 8.61 14.16
N VAL A 44 -12.75 9.64 14.96
CA VAL A 44 -11.75 10.22 15.90
C VAL A 44 -11.30 9.17 16.91
N ARG A 45 -12.23 8.39 17.48
CA ARG A 45 -11.89 7.31 18.42
C ARG A 45 -11.04 6.22 17.78
N ILE A 46 -11.33 5.81 16.55
CA ILE A 46 -10.47 4.89 15.79
C ILE A 46 -9.08 5.49 15.65
N ALA A 47 -8.97 6.73 15.17
CA ALA A 47 -7.69 7.36 14.88
C ALA A 47 -6.83 7.47 16.15
N VAL A 48 -7.42 7.94 17.26
CA VAL A 48 -6.74 8.02 18.55
C VAL A 48 -6.37 6.63 19.07
N GLY A 49 -7.28 5.66 18.99
CA GLY A 49 -7.01 4.28 19.39
C GLY A 49 -5.86 3.65 18.60
N ALA A 50 -5.85 3.83 17.28
CA ALA A 50 -4.78 3.37 16.40
C ALA A 50 -3.45 4.04 16.74
N ALA A 51 -3.43 5.37 16.91
CA ALA A 51 -2.23 6.10 17.28
C ALA A 51 -1.66 5.65 18.63
N LEU A 52 -2.51 5.45 19.65
CA LEU A 52 -2.09 4.95 20.95
C LEU A 52 -1.55 3.53 20.87
N CYS A 53 -2.23 2.64 20.15
CA CYS A 53 -1.77 1.27 19.95
C CYS A 53 -0.41 1.23 19.24
N CYS A 54 -0.24 2.02 18.16
CA CYS A 54 1.05 2.15 17.47
C CYS A 54 2.13 2.72 18.41
N ALA A 55 1.84 3.77 19.19
CA ALA A 55 2.80 4.33 20.12
C ALA A 55 3.25 3.33 21.20
N ILE A 56 2.31 2.62 21.82
CA ILE A 56 2.60 1.58 22.82
C ILE A 56 3.44 0.47 22.19
N LEU A 57 3.04 -0.01 21.02
CA LEU A 57 3.75 -1.07 20.30
C LEU A 57 5.17 -0.63 19.97
N THR A 58 5.37 0.57 19.41
CA THR A 58 6.69 1.13 19.13
C THR A 58 7.53 1.25 20.40
N MET A 59 6.97 1.70 21.52
CA MET A 59 7.70 1.77 22.79
C MET A 59 8.13 0.39 23.30
N LEU A 60 7.24 -0.60 23.25
CA LEU A 60 7.53 -1.98 23.67
C LEU A 60 8.61 -2.62 22.78
N LEU A 61 8.56 -2.33 21.48
CA LEU A 61 9.49 -2.87 20.51
C LEU A 61 10.82 -2.13 20.47
N ALA A 62 10.86 -0.84 20.81
CA ALA A 62 12.08 -0.05 20.93
C ALA A 62 12.82 -0.30 22.25
N ALA A 63 12.13 -0.77 23.29
CA ALA A 63 12.73 -1.03 24.61
C ALA A 63 13.96 -1.95 24.58
N PRO A 64 14.01 -3.05 23.79
CA PRO A 64 15.21 -3.87 23.62
C PRO A 64 16.37 -3.16 22.91
N TRP A 65 16.09 -2.11 22.13
CA TRP A 65 17.08 -1.39 21.30
C TRP A 65 17.60 -0.10 21.92
N VAL A 66 16.77 0.56 22.74
CA VAL A 66 17.06 1.86 23.37
C VAL A 66 17.52 1.73 24.83
N GLY A 67 17.48 0.51 25.39
CA GLY A 67 18.07 0.25 26.71
C GLY A 67 19.57 0.61 26.70
N PRO A 68 20.06 1.41 27.67
CA PRO A 68 21.46 1.78 27.68
C PRO A 68 22.27 0.50 27.84
N ARG A 69 23.11 0.21 26.84
CA ARG A 69 24.18 -0.80 26.97
C ARG A 69 25.19 -0.24 27.97
N LEU A 70 24.83 -0.25 29.25
CA LEU A 70 25.72 0.01 30.39
C LEU A 70 26.66 -1.19 30.53
N GLY A 71 27.41 -1.48 29.47
CA GLY A 71 28.59 -2.31 29.50
C GLY A 71 29.74 -1.43 29.94
N ARG A 72 30.49 -1.89 30.95
CA ARG A 72 31.70 -1.27 31.47
C ARG A 72 32.81 -1.19 30.40
N GLY A 73 32.69 -0.30 29.43
CA GLY A 73 33.72 -0.08 28.40
C GLY A 73 33.94 -1.23 27.40
N GLU A 74 33.17 -2.31 27.48
CA GLU A 74 33.27 -3.43 26.54
C GLU A 74 32.26 -3.26 25.40
N ILE A 75 32.75 -3.36 24.17
CA ILE A 75 31.93 -3.47 22.97
C ILE A 75 31.19 -4.81 23.05
N VAL A 76 29.95 -4.78 23.56
CA VAL A 76 29.09 -5.97 23.56
C VAL A 76 28.78 -6.27 22.08
N PRO A 77 29.17 -7.46 21.56
CA PRO A 77 28.88 -7.84 20.19
C PRO A 77 27.38 -7.74 19.91
N ALA A 78 27.03 -7.41 18.66
CA ALA A 78 25.64 -7.42 18.23
C ALA A 78 25.02 -8.77 18.62
N PRO A 79 23.82 -8.78 19.24
CA PRO A 79 23.36 -10.02 19.85
C PRO A 79 22.99 -11.03 18.74
N PRO A 80 23.03 -12.34 19.02
CA PRO A 80 23.11 -13.43 18.02
C PRO A 80 21.86 -13.66 17.16
N TRP A 81 20.94 -12.71 17.12
CA TRP A 81 19.62 -12.81 16.48
C TRP A 81 19.57 -12.09 15.13
N GLU A 82 20.70 -11.95 14.44
CA GLU A 82 20.75 -11.46 13.05
C GLU A 82 19.78 -12.23 12.14
N GLY A 83 19.53 -13.52 12.39
CA GLY A 83 18.54 -14.31 11.65
C GLY A 83 17.07 -14.16 12.11
N ALA A 84 16.80 -13.43 13.19
CA ALA A 84 15.44 -13.17 13.67
C ALA A 84 14.99 -11.72 13.44
N GLN A 85 15.84 -10.87 12.86
CA GLN A 85 15.51 -9.47 12.57
C GLN A 85 14.38 -9.35 11.54
N GLY A 86 14.41 -10.14 10.46
CA GLY A 86 13.35 -10.17 9.45
C GLY A 86 12.00 -10.62 10.01
N LEU A 87 11.97 -11.74 10.74
CA LEU A 87 10.76 -12.20 11.43
C LEU A 87 10.26 -11.18 12.46
N MET A 88 11.15 -10.53 13.20
CA MET A 88 10.74 -9.53 14.17
C MET A 88 10.15 -8.29 13.48
N LEU A 89 10.81 -7.76 12.45
CA LEU A 89 10.29 -6.64 11.65
C LEU A 89 8.93 -6.97 11.03
N LEU A 90 8.76 -8.19 10.53
CA LEU A 90 7.46 -8.72 10.09
C LEU A 90 6.41 -8.63 11.20
N LEU A 91 6.72 -9.14 12.40
CA LEU A 91 5.79 -9.14 13.53
C LEU A 91 5.44 -7.71 13.95
N VAL A 92 6.42 -6.80 13.94
CA VAL A 92 6.23 -5.37 14.19
C VAL A 92 5.27 -4.76 13.18
N GLN A 93 5.55 -4.93 11.89
CA GLN A 93 4.75 -4.33 10.83
C GLN A 93 3.33 -4.91 10.79
N THR A 94 3.19 -6.21 11.00
CA THR A 94 1.88 -6.86 11.15
C THR A 94 1.13 -6.29 12.35
N ALA A 95 1.80 -6.15 13.50
CA ALA A 95 1.18 -5.60 14.70
C ALA A 95 0.77 -4.13 14.51
N LEU A 96 1.58 -3.31 13.82
CA LEU A 96 1.23 -1.92 13.47
C LEU A 96 -0.01 -1.87 12.57
N LEU A 97 -0.07 -2.70 11.53
CA LEU A 97 -1.26 -2.78 10.68
C LEU A 97 -2.50 -3.22 11.46
N LEU A 98 -2.36 -4.17 12.39
CA LEU A 98 -3.44 -4.57 13.30
C LEU A 98 -3.81 -3.47 14.30
N CYS A 99 -2.89 -2.60 14.70
CA CYS A 99 -3.19 -1.44 15.53
C CYS A 99 -4.09 -0.44 14.80
N VAL A 100 -3.97 -0.34 13.47
CA VAL A 100 -4.83 0.51 12.64
C VAL A 100 -6.17 -0.17 12.33
N ALA A 101 -6.14 -1.42 11.86
CA ALA A 101 -7.35 -2.14 11.45
C ALA A 101 -8.19 -2.64 12.64
N GLY A 102 -7.55 -2.99 13.76
CA GLY A 102 -8.17 -3.57 14.95
C GLY A 102 -9.27 -2.69 15.56
N PRO A 103 -9.02 -1.38 15.81
CA PRO A 103 -10.05 -0.46 16.29
C PRO A 103 -11.25 -0.34 15.33
N ILE A 104 -11.02 -0.41 14.01
CA ILE A 104 -12.09 -0.42 13.01
C ILE A 104 -12.91 -1.70 13.17
N VAL A 105 -12.26 -2.87 13.18
CA VAL A 105 -12.94 -4.16 13.31
C VAL A 105 -13.74 -4.23 14.60
N TRP A 106 -13.13 -3.87 15.73
CA TRP A 106 -13.78 -3.86 17.03
C TRP A 106 -14.99 -2.94 17.05
N MET A 107 -14.84 -1.71 16.59
CA MET A 107 -15.92 -0.74 16.69
C MET A 107 -17.04 -1.03 15.68
N VAL A 108 -16.71 -1.34 14.43
CA VAL A 108 -17.70 -1.49 13.35
C VAL A 108 -18.41 -2.83 13.44
N PHE A 109 -17.69 -3.93 13.62
CA PHE A 109 -18.30 -5.26 13.62
C PHE A 109 -18.72 -5.70 15.01
N LEU A 110 -17.82 -5.60 15.98
CA LEU A 110 -18.09 -6.16 17.31
C LEU A 110 -19.03 -5.28 18.13
N ARG A 111 -18.83 -3.95 18.09
CA ARG A 111 -19.65 -3.02 18.87
C ARG A 111 -20.93 -2.59 18.17
N ARG A 112 -20.88 -2.35 16.85
CA ARG A 112 -22.04 -1.85 16.07
C ARG A 112 -22.82 -2.95 15.36
N GLY A 113 -22.34 -4.19 15.36
CA GLY A 113 -23.03 -5.32 14.74
C GLY A 113 -23.16 -5.19 13.21
N TYR A 114 -22.27 -4.45 12.56
CA TYR A 114 -22.32 -4.30 11.11
C TYR A 114 -22.06 -5.65 10.44
N PRO A 115 -22.82 -6.07 9.40
CA PRO A 115 -22.57 -7.35 8.77
C PRO A 115 -21.36 -7.28 7.81
N LEU A 116 -20.46 -8.27 7.89
CA LEU A 116 -19.28 -8.38 7.00
C LEU A 116 -19.66 -8.41 5.50
N SER A 117 -20.83 -8.96 5.19
CA SER A 117 -21.35 -9.02 3.82
C SER A 117 -21.67 -7.65 3.23
N GLU A 118 -21.98 -6.64 4.06
CA GLU A 118 -22.14 -5.25 3.63
C GLU A 118 -20.81 -4.52 3.51
N ALA A 119 -19.77 -4.95 4.25
CA ALA A 119 -18.42 -4.44 4.07
C ALA A 119 -17.79 -4.84 2.72
N GLY A 120 -18.44 -5.74 1.97
CA GLY A 120 -17.94 -6.28 0.72
C GLY A 120 -17.10 -7.55 0.90
N VAL A 121 -17.10 -8.15 2.10
CA VAL A 121 -16.56 -9.49 2.33
C VAL A 121 -17.56 -10.51 1.77
N ARG A 122 -17.56 -10.61 0.44
CA ARG A 122 -18.35 -11.57 -0.34
C ARG A 122 -17.38 -12.36 -1.17
N SER A 123 -17.56 -13.67 -1.26
CA SER A 123 -16.79 -14.49 -2.20
C SER A 123 -17.16 -14.06 -3.63
N PRO A 124 -16.28 -13.39 -4.38
CA PRO A 124 -16.54 -13.22 -5.80
C PRO A 124 -16.48 -14.59 -6.49
N HIS A 125 -17.06 -14.69 -7.68
CA HIS A 125 -16.67 -15.78 -8.58
C HIS A 125 -15.18 -15.64 -8.88
N ALA A 126 -14.36 -16.55 -8.35
CA ALA A 126 -12.90 -16.45 -8.39
C ALA A 126 -12.33 -16.13 -9.78
N PRO A 127 -12.78 -16.74 -10.90
CA PRO A 127 -12.25 -16.41 -12.22
C PRO A 127 -12.45 -14.95 -12.61
N ARG A 128 -13.59 -14.37 -12.24
CA ARG A 128 -13.90 -12.97 -12.55
C ARG A 128 -13.07 -12.02 -11.70
N ALA A 129 -12.81 -12.35 -10.44
CA ALA A 129 -11.93 -11.56 -9.58
C ALA A 129 -10.51 -11.50 -10.15
N TRP A 130 -9.97 -12.65 -10.60
CA TRP A 130 -8.66 -12.72 -11.25
C TRP A 130 -8.60 -11.96 -12.57
N ALA A 131 -9.64 -12.04 -13.41
CA ALA A 131 -9.69 -11.27 -14.65
C ALA A 131 -9.62 -9.74 -14.38
N TRP A 132 -10.34 -9.26 -13.37
CA TRP A 132 -10.25 -7.86 -12.95
C TRP A 132 -8.88 -7.52 -12.37
N ALA A 133 -8.29 -8.40 -11.57
CA ALA A 133 -6.97 -8.21 -11.00
C ALA A 133 -5.90 -8.02 -12.09
N ILE A 134 -5.89 -8.91 -13.08
CA ILE A 134 -4.98 -8.84 -14.23
C ILE A 134 -5.21 -7.55 -15.00
N LEU A 135 -6.46 -7.18 -15.26
CA LEU A 135 -6.78 -5.94 -15.99
C LEU A 135 -6.28 -4.70 -15.25
N VAL A 136 -6.52 -4.60 -13.94
CA VAL A 136 -6.07 -3.44 -13.14
C VAL A 136 -4.54 -3.35 -13.16
N VAL A 137 -3.83 -4.45 -12.94
CA VAL A 137 -2.36 -4.47 -12.98
C VAL A 137 -1.85 -4.10 -14.37
N ALA A 138 -2.42 -4.67 -15.43
CA ALA A 138 -2.05 -4.36 -16.81
C ALA A 138 -2.27 -2.88 -17.17
N LEU A 139 -3.27 -2.21 -16.59
CA LEU A 139 -3.50 -0.78 -16.76
C LEU A 139 -2.53 0.09 -15.96
N CYS A 140 -1.98 -0.42 -14.85
CA CYS A 140 -1.05 0.34 -14.00
C CYS A 140 0.39 0.30 -14.52
N LEU A 141 0.84 -0.84 -15.07
CA LEU A 141 2.22 -0.99 -15.55
C LEU A 141 2.65 0.09 -16.56
N PRO A 142 1.84 0.50 -17.56
CA PRO A 142 2.22 1.58 -18.46
C PRO A 142 2.36 2.94 -17.76
N VAL A 143 1.57 3.20 -16.72
CA VAL A 143 1.62 4.45 -15.95
C VAL A 143 2.88 4.49 -15.09
N ASP A 144 3.21 3.38 -14.43
CA ASP A 144 4.45 3.23 -13.67
C ASP A 144 5.67 3.46 -14.58
N LEU A 145 5.75 2.71 -15.69
CA LEU A 145 6.83 2.86 -16.67
C LEU A 145 6.93 4.30 -17.20
N ALA A 146 5.79 4.93 -17.53
CA ALA A 146 5.75 6.31 -17.99
C ALA A 146 6.31 7.30 -16.96
N CYS A 147 5.97 7.13 -15.68
CA CYS A 147 6.48 7.98 -14.60
C CYS A 147 7.99 7.82 -14.42
N GLN A 148 8.50 6.59 -14.55
CA GLN A 148 9.93 6.32 -14.46
C GLN A 148 10.73 6.87 -15.65
N VAL A 149 10.25 6.68 -16.89
CA VAL A 149 10.80 7.35 -18.08
C VAL A 149 10.83 8.85 -17.86
N ALA A 150 9.75 9.38 -17.27
CA ALA A 150 9.61 10.79 -17.06
C ALA A 150 10.63 11.36 -16.07
N ALA A 151 10.78 10.70 -14.91
CA ALA A 151 11.78 11.06 -13.91
C ALA A 151 13.21 10.97 -14.47
N HIS A 152 13.52 9.90 -15.20
CA HIS A 152 14.84 9.75 -15.83
C HIS A 152 15.14 10.87 -16.84
N GLY A 153 14.15 11.24 -17.68
CA GLY A 153 14.28 12.35 -18.63
C GLY A 153 14.48 13.71 -17.97
N LEU A 154 14.05 13.87 -16.71
CA LEU A 154 14.29 15.06 -15.89
C LEU A 154 15.62 15.02 -15.14
N GLY A 155 16.43 13.97 -15.33
CA GLY A 155 17.68 13.74 -14.61
C GLY A 155 17.46 13.38 -13.14
N TRP A 156 16.24 12.99 -12.76
CA TRP A 156 15.96 12.49 -11.42
C TRP A 156 16.37 11.03 -11.31
N SER A 157 17.07 10.70 -10.23
CA SER A 157 17.27 9.30 -9.84
C SER A 157 15.92 8.71 -9.48
N VAL A 158 15.49 7.68 -10.21
CA VAL A 158 14.34 6.88 -9.80
C VAL A 158 14.74 6.19 -8.49
N PRO A 159 13.95 6.28 -7.42
CA PRO A 159 14.29 5.62 -6.16
C PRO A 159 14.36 4.09 -6.38
N ARG A 160 15.55 3.54 -6.65
CA ARG A 160 15.83 2.09 -6.52
C ARG A 160 15.57 1.60 -5.08
N GLN A 161 15.53 2.56 -4.15
CA GLN A 161 15.70 2.38 -2.72
C GLN A 161 14.48 1.86 -1.99
N MET A 162 13.23 2.05 -2.44
CA MET A 162 12.11 1.58 -1.61
C MET A 162 12.11 0.04 -1.45
N LEU A 163 12.39 -0.68 -2.55
CA LEU A 163 12.40 -2.14 -2.55
C LEU A 163 13.77 -2.70 -2.14
N GLY A 164 14.85 -2.01 -2.54
CA GLY A 164 16.23 -2.32 -2.12
C GLY A 164 16.47 -2.12 -0.63
N HIS A 165 15.98 -1.03 -0.03
CA HIS A 165 16.07 -0.80 1.42
C HIS A 165 15.24 -1.81 2.19
N ILE A 166 14.05 -2.20 1.73
CA ILE A 166 13.33 -3.29 2.41
C ILE A 166 14.19 -4.56 2.43
N LEU A 167 14.89 -4.92 1.34
CA LEU A 167 15.81 -6.08 1.35
C LEU A 167 17.05 -5.90 2.21
N GLU A 168 17.66 -4.71 2.21
CA GLU A 168 18.84 -4.40 3.01
C GLU A 168 18.50 -4.37 4.50
N GLU A 169 17.37 -3.75 4.88
CA GLU A 169 16.86 -3.65 6.25
C GLU A 169 16.29 -4.96 6.78
N THR A 170 15.61 -5.75 5.94
CA THR A 170 15.12 -7.09 6.32
C THR A 170 16.22 -8.16 6.27
N GLY A 171 17.39 -7.85 5.70
CA GLY A 171 18.45 -8.82 5.43
C GLY A 171 18.11 -9.86 4.35
N ALA A 172 16.93 -9.77 3.73
CA ALA A 172 16.44 -10.74 2.75
C ALA A 172 17.24 -10.71 1.42
N GLY A 173 17.90 -9.60 1.10
CA GLY A 173 18.64 -9.44 -0.17
C GLY A 173 20.03 -10.09 -0.19
N VAL A 174 20.62 -10.36 0.98
CA VAL A 174 22.06 -10.66 1.09
C VAL A 174 22.36 -12.15 1.24
N ARG A 175 21.36 -13.03 1.41
CA ARG A 175 21.64 -14.44 1.76
C ARG A 175 20.86 -15.49 0.97
N ALA A 176 20.65 -15.30 -0.33
CA ALA A 176 20.29 -16.39 -1.24
C ALA A 176 21.38 -17.50 -1.20
N GLY A 177 21.31 -18.40 -0.21
CA GLY A 177 22.34 -19.40 0.07
C GLY A 177 22.49 -19.81 1.55
N THR A 178 21.90 -19.08 2.51
CA THR A 178 21.90 -19.51 3.93
C THR A 178 20.51 -19.96 4.38
N ALA A 179 20.44 -20.91 5.32
CA ALA A 179 19.19 -21.49 5.82
C ALA A 179 18.20 -20.46 6.43
N GLY A 180 18.64 -19.24 6.78
CA GLY A 180 17.78 -18.16 7.28
C GLY A 180 16.99 -17.41 6.20
N ALA A 181 17.50 -17.33 4.97
CA ALA A 181 16.89 -16.49 3.93
C ALA A 181 15.52 -16.99 3.44
N GLY A 182 15.24 -18.29 3.58
CA GLY A 182 13.94 -18.85 3.22
C GLY A 182 12.82 -18.41 4.16
N VAL A 183 13.12 -18.22 5.46
CA VAL A 183 12.14 -17.77 6.46
C VAL A 183 11.78 -16.31 6.23
N ASP A 184 12.78 -15.47 5.94
CA ASP A 184 12.58 -14.04 5.67
C ASP A 184 11.80 -13.80 4.37
N ALA A 185 12.08 -14.57 3.31
CA ALA A 185 11.34 -14.48 2.06
C ALA A 185 9.87 -14.91 2.21
N ALA A 186 9.59 -16.01 2.92
CA ALA A 186 8.22 -16.46 3.18
C ALA A 186 7.44 -15.45 4.04
N ALA A 187 8.09 -14.90 5.06
CA ALA A 187 7.57 -13.83 5.90
C ALA A 187 7.17 -12.59 5.08
N LEU A 188 8.08 -12.13 4.21
CA LEU A 188 7.86 -11.01 3.30
C LEU A 188 6.67 -11.26 2.37
N ILE A 189 6.61 -12.44 1.74
CA ILE A 189 5.50 -12.82 0.85
C ILE A 189 4.18 -12.77 1.61
N VAL A 190 4.08 -13.44 2.77
CA VAL A 190 2.83 -13.47 3.53
C VAL A 190 2.38 -12.05 3.91
N LEU A 191 3.30 -11.20 4.37
CA LEU A 191 2.96 -9.84 4.73
C LEU A 191 2.55 -8.99 3.53
N ALA A 192 3.44 -8.85 2.56
CA ALA A 192 3.27 -7.91 1.46
C ALA A 192 2.20 -8.36 0.45
N VAL A 193 2.01 -9.67 0.28
CA VAL A 193 1.10 -10.22 -0.74
C VAL A 193 -0.24 -10.61 -0.15
N VAL A 194 -0.34 -10.91 1.14
CA VAL A 194 -1.59 -11.40 1.76
C VAL A 194 -2.11 -10.44 2.81
N VAL A 195 -1.34 -10.19 3.86
CA VAL A 195 -1.81 -9.44 5.04
C VAL A 195 -2.03 -7.96 4.71
N ALA A 196 -1.05 -7.30 4.10
CA ALA A 196 -1.12 -5.89 3.76
C ALA A 196 -2.28 -5.59 2.79
N PRO A 197 -2.42 -6.28 1.63
CA PRO A 197 -3.58 -6.10 0.75
C PRO A 197 -4.92 -6.29 1.46
N LEU A 198 -5.05 -7.30 2.32
CA LEU A 198 -6.31 -7.54 3.05
C LEU A 198 -6.66 -6.35 3.96
N LEU A 199 -5.69 -5.88 4.76
CA LEU A 199 -5.91 -4.81 5.73
C LEU A 199 -6.07 -3.44 5.06
N GLU A 200 -5.29 -3.17 4.01
CA GLU A 200 -5.35 -1.91 3.27
C GLU A 200 -6.63 -1.80 2.45
N GLU A 201 -7.04 -2.85 1.73
CA GLU A 201 -8.32 -2.81 1.02
C GLU A 201 -9.49 -2.59 1.99
N PHE A 202 -9.44 -3.23 3.16
CA PHE A 202 -10.41 -3.02 4.22
C PHE A 202 -10.40 -1.57 4.76
N LEU A 203 -9.23 -1.02 5.05
CA LEU A 203 -9.08 0.34 5.55
C LEU A 203 -9.56 1.38 4.53
N PHE A 204 -9.09 1.30 3.29
CA PHE A 204 -9.31 2.36 2.31
C PHE A 204 -10.65 2.24 1.59
N ARG A 205 -11.06 1.03 1.18
CA ARG A 205 -12.25 0.85 0.33
C ARG A 205 -13.52 0.67 1.16
N PHE A 206 -13.40 -0.01 2.31
CA PHE A 206 -14.52 -0.11 3.23
C PHE A 206 -14.58 1.08 4.18
N PHE A 207 -13.56 1.34 5.00
CA PHE A 207 -13.71 2.35 6.05
C PHE A 207 -13.58 3.79 5.53
N ALA A 208 -12.46 4.15 4.92
CA ALA A 208 -12.16 5.53 4.52
C ALA A 208 -13.11 6.02 3.40
N TYR A 209 -13.28 5.25 2.34
CA TYR A 209 -14.19 5.58 1.24
C TYR A 209 -15.64 5.76 1.72
N GLN A 210 -16.18 4.85 2.53
CA GLN A 210 -17.57 4.98 3.01
C GLN A 210 -17.74 6.18 3.94
N THR A 211 -16.73 6.46 4.76
CA THR A 211 -16.71 7.67 5.61
C THR A 211 -16.71 8.93 4.75
N LEU A 212 -15.83 9.03 3.76
CA LEU A 212 -15.81 10.17 2.85
C LEU A 212 -17.08 10.26 2.00
N LEU A 213 -17.68 9.13 1.63
CA LEU A 213 -18.93 9.10 0.86
C LEU A 213 -20.08 9.74 1.65
N ARG A 214 -20.12 9.50 2.97
CA ARG A 214 -21.10 10.11 3.88
C ARG A 214 -20.96 11.63 3.96
N TYR A 215 -19.73 12.15 4.01
CA TYR A 215 -19.47 13.56 4.33
C TYR A 215 -19.13 14.45 3.13
N ALA A 216 -18.50 13.91 2.08
CA ALA A 216 -17.96 14.66 0.94
C ALA A 216 -18.60 14.28 -0.41
N GLY A 217 -19.43 13.23 -0.45
CA GLY A 217 -20.08 12.75 -1.65
C GLY A 217 -19.19 11.89 -2.56
N SER A 218 -19.79 11.28 -3.59
CA SER A 218 -19.17 10.18 -4.34
C SER A 218 -17.83 10.53 -5.01
N ARG A 219 -17.75 11.70 -5.68
CA ARG A 219 -16.53 12.10 -6.40
C ARG A 219 -15.36 12.35 -5.44
N MET A 220 -15.60 13.12 -4.38
CA MET A 220 -14.58 13.42 -3.39
C MET A 220 -14.20 12.19 -2.57
N ALA A 221 -15.14 11.28 -2.31
CA ALA A 221 -14.83 10.03 -1.64
C ALA A 221 -13.90 9.14 -2.47
N TRP A 222 -14.17 9.01 -3.77
CA TRP A 222 -13.31 8.21 -4.65
C TRP A 222 -11.92 8.81 -4.73
N ILE A 223 -11.80 10.09 -5.09
CA ILE A 223 -10.51 10.77 -5.23
C ILE A 223 -9.78 10.81 -3.88
N GLY A 224 -10.47 11.22 -2.82
CA GLY A 224 -9.91 11.36 -1.48
C GLY A 224 -9.37 10.04 -0.92
N ALA A 225 -10.12 8.95 -1.01
CA ALA A 225 -9.65 7.64 -0.55
C ALA A 225 -8.44 7.15 -1.34
N SER A 226 -8.39 7.41 -2.66
CA SER A 226 -7.28 7.04 -3.53
C SER A 226 -6.01 7.86 -3.23
N LEU A 227 -6.16 9.15 -2.95
CA LEU A 227 -5.06 10.01 -2.54
C LEU A 227 -4.55 9.66 -1.14
N MET A 228 -5.44 9.36 -0.19
CA MET A 228 -5.05 8.85 1.14
C MET A 228 -4.23 7.57 1.00
N PHE A 229 -4.68 6.63 0.16
CA PHE A 229 -3.93 5.40 -0.15
C PHE A 229 -2.52 5.71 -0.66
N ALA A 230 -2.38 6.59 -1.67
CA ALA A 230 -1.08 6.94 -2.23
C ALA A 230 -0.16 7.68 -1.26
N THR A 231 -0.71 8.61 -0.49
CA THR A 231 0.09 9.45 0.43
C THR A 231 0.58 8.67 1.65
N CYS A 232 -0.14 7.65 2.12
CA CYS A 232 0.36 6.74 3.15
C CYS A 232 1.62 5.96 2.73
N HIS A 233 1.94 5.92 1.43
CA HIS A 233 3.14 5.27 0.90
C HIS A 233 4.34 6.22 0.76
N LEU A 234 4.18 7.53 1.01
CA LEU A 234 5.29 8.49 1.01
C LEU A 234 6.26 8.29 2.17
N GLU A 235 5.76 7.82 3.33
CA GLU A 235 6.61 7.63 4.52
C GLU A 235 7.64 6.52 4.36
N VAL A 236 7.41 5.57 3.46
CA VAL A 236 8.36 4.47 3.21
C VAL A 236 9.67 4.98 2.58
N GLU A 237 9.66 6.15 1.95
CA GLU A 237 10.87 6.78 1.39
C GLU A 237 11.63 7.65 2.41
N ALA A 238 10.97 8.08 3.49
CA ALA A 238 11.57 8.98 4.48
C ALA A 238 12.53 8.28 5.45
N VAL A 239 12.34 6.98 5.69
CA VAL A 239 13.09 6.19 6.68
C VAL A 239 14.55 5.92 6.25
N GLY A 240 14.86 5.97 4.96
CA GLY A 240 16.22 5.77 4.41
C GLY A 240 17.14 7.00 4.43
N GLY A 241 16.78 8.08 5.14
CA GLY A 241 17.46 9.38 5.04
C GLY A 241 16.77 10.32 4.04
N GLY A 242 15.44 10.40 4.17
CA GLY A 242 14.51 10.92 3.19
C GLY A 242 14.85 12.23 2.48
N PRO A 243 14.24 12.46 1.31
CA PRO A 243 14.46 13.66 0.53
C PRO A 243 14.21 14.90 1.39
N SER A 244 15.16 15.82 1.40
CA SER A 244 14.87 17.20 1.77
C SER A 244 13.63 17.66 1.01
N PHE A 245 12.75 18.46 1.63
CA PHE A 245 11.52 18.98 0.99
C PHE A 245 11.75 19.62 -0.40
N GLY A 246 13.00 19.93 -0.79
CA GLY A 246 13.40 20.35 -2.12
C GLY A 246 13.37 19.27 -3.23
N ASP A 247 13.40 17.97 -2.88
CA ASP A 247 13.51 16.84 -3.83
C ASP A 247 12.22 16.03 -3.96
N LEU A 248 11.06 16.60 -3.60
CA LEU A 248 9.75 15.93 -3.68
C LEU A 248 9.31 15.55 -5.09
N GLY A 249 9.96 16.06 -6.14
CA GLY A 249 9.59 15.83 -7.53
C GLY A 249 9.59 14.35 -7.92
N ALA A 250 10.68 13.64 -7.65
CA ALA A 250 10.83 12.23 -7.99
C ALA A 250 9.92 11.31 -7.15
N PRO A 251 9.84 11.43 -5.81
CA PRO A 251 8.86 10.72 -4.98
C PRO A 251 7.41 10.88 -5.46
N LEU A 252 7.01 12.13 -5.74
CA LEU A 252 5.65 12.42 -6.17
C LEU A 252 5.35 11.75 -7.52
N LEU A 253 6.29 11.85 -8.46
CA LEU A 253 6.10 11.31 -9.81
C LEU A 253 6.19 9.78 -9.84
N CYS A 254 7.17 9.18 -9.17
CA CYS A 254 7.45 7.75 -9.26
C CYS A 254 6.68 6.90 -8.24
N VAL A 255 6.24 7.47 -7.11
CA VAL A 255 5.54 6.73 -6.06
C VAL A 255 4.07 7.14 -6.01
N VAL A 256 3.80 8.43 -5.77
CA VAL A 256 2.42 8.89 -5.52
C VAL A 256 1.53 8.77 -6.74
N VAL A 257 2.02 9.11 -7.93
CA VAL A 257 1.20 9.02 -9.16
C VAL A 257 0.84 7.58 -9.50
N PRO A 258 1.78 6.62 -9.62
CA PRO A 258 1.44 5.23 -9.90
C PRO A 258 0.56 4.60 -8.82
N ILE A 259 0.90 4.77 -7.53
CA ILE A 259 0.10 4.23 -6.42
C ILE A 259 -1.28 4.90 -6.35
N GLY A 260 -1.37 6.20 -6.66
CA GLY A 260 -2.63 6.93 -6.74
C GLY A 260 -3.53 6.43 -7.86
N VAL A 261 -2.99 6.18 -9.04
CA VAL A 261 -3.72 5.57 -10.16
C VAL A 261 -4.17 4.16 -9.82
N PHE A 262 -3.29 3.35 -9.24
CA PHE A 262 -3.64 2.02 -8.75
C PHE A 262 -4.77 2.08 -7.73
N GLY A 263 -4.64 2.97 -6.73
CA GLY A 263 -5.63 3.20 -5.70
C GLY A 263 -6.99 3.60 -6.26
N PHE A 264 -6.98 4.46 -7.28
CA PHE A 264 -8.16 4.92 -8.01
C PHE A 264 -8.84 3.79 -8.77
N LEU A 265 -8.09 2.94 -9.47
CA LEU A 265 -8.62 1.78 -10.20
C LEU A 265 -9.20 0.73 -9.25
N LEU A 266 -8.53 0.44 -8.14
CA LEU A 266 -9.04 -0.44 -7.08
C LEU A 266 -10.35 0.09 -6.49
N GLN A 267 -10.44 1.40 -6.27
CA GLN A 267 -11.67 2.03 -5.79
C GLN A 267 -12.81 1.90 -6.80
N GLY A 268 -12.53 2.08 -8.10
CA GLY A 268 -13.50 1.83 -9.17
C GLY A 268 -13.97 0.38 -9.20
N LEU A 269 -13.03 -0.56 -9.04
CA LEU A 269 -13.31 -1.99 -8.98
C LEU A 269 -14.21 -2.34 -7.78
N TYR A 270 -13.94 -1.77 -6.60
CA TYR A 270 -14.79 -1.92 -5.42
C TYR A 270 -16.21 -1.39 -5.65
N ILE A 271 -16.35 -0.19 -6.22
CA ILE A 271 -17.67 0.42 -6.53
C ILE A 271 -18.44 -0.47 -7.52
N ARG A 272 -17.75 -0.98 -8.54
CA ARG A 272 -18.34 -1.78 -9.63
C ARG A 272 -18.78 -3.17 -9.18
N THR A 273 -18.03 -3.79 -8.27
CA THR A 273 -18.24 -5.18 -7.84
C THR A 273 -18.93 -5.30 -6.50
N ARG A 274 -18.94 -4.23 -5.69
CA ARG A 274 -19.41 -4.22 -4.29
C ARG A 274 -18.75 -5.33 -3.47
N SER A 275 -17.50 -5.64 -3.76
CA SER A 275 -16.71 -6.69 -3.12
C SER A 275 -15.28 -6.21 -2.92
N LEU A 276 -14.68 -6.58 -1.79
CA LEU A 276 -13.27 -6.37 -1.51
C LEU A 276 -12.39 -7.40 -2.25
N GLY A 277 -12.94 -8.57 -2.60
CA GLY A 277 -12.18 -9.69 -3.16
C GLY A 277 -11.41 -9.35 -4.43
N PRO A 278 -12.03 -8.74 -5.46
CA PRO A 278 -11.30 -8.34 -6.67
C PRO A 278 -10.20 -7.30 -6.40
N GLY A 279 -10.42 -6.37 -5.47
CA GLY A 279 -9.41 -5.39 -5.06
C GLY A 279 -8.22 -6.06 -4.34
N ILE A 280 -8.51 -6.96 -3.40
CA ILE A 280 -7.48 -7.74 -2.68
C ILE A 280 -6.67 -8.58 -3.67
N ALA A 281 -7.31 -9.23 -4.64
CA ALA A 281 -6.62 -10.03 -5.65
C ALA A 281 -5.71 -9.17 -6.55
N ALA A 282 -6.19 -8.00 -6.99
CA ALA A 282 -5.41 -7.06 -7.79
C ALA A 282 -4.20 -6.53 -7.01
N HIS A 283 -4.42 -6.17 -5.74
CA HIS A 283 -3.40 -5.67 -4.83
C HIS A 283 -2.36 -6.74 -4.48
N ALA A 284 -2.79 -7.94 -4.11
CA ALA A 284 -1.91 -9.08 -3.91
C ALA A 284 -1.09 -9.40 -5.17
N LEU A 285 -1.72 -9.41 -6.35
CA LEU A 285 -1.01 -9.68 -7.61
C LEU A 285 0.05 -8.61 -7.89
N ASN A 286 -0.29 -7.33 -7.73
CA ASN A 286 0.64 -6.23 -7.88
C ASN A 286 1.84 -6.41 -6.94
N ASN A 287 1.59 -6.55 -5.64
CA ASN A 287 2.66 -6.71 -4.64
C ASN A 287 3.48 -7.98 -4.89
N GLY A 288 2.83 -9.07 -5.32
CA GLY A 288 3.50 -10.32 -5.69
C GLY A 288 4.48 -10.16 -6.84
N ILE A 289 4.16 -9.34 -7.85
CA ILE A 289 5.09 -9.02 -8.96
C ILE A 289 6.32 -8.28 -8.42
N TYR A 290 6.13 -7.24 -7.59
CA TYR A 290 7.23 -6.49 -6.99
C TYR A 290 8.10 -7.40 -6.09
N VAL A 291 7.49 -8.17 -5.20
CA VAL A 291 8.20 -9.12 -4.32
C VAL A 291 8.91 -10.22 -5.13
N ALA A 292 8.31 -10.73 -6.21
CA ALA A 292 8.95 -11.73 -7.05
C ALA A 292 10.19 -11.17 -7.76
N ALA A 293 10.07 -10.01 -8.41
CA ALA A 293 11.21 -9.34 -9.06
C ALA A 293 12.34 -9.05 -8.06
N LEU A 294 11.96 -8.71 -6.82
CA LEU A 294 12.89 -8.48 -5.73
C LEU A 294 13.66 -9.74 -5.34
N LEU A 295 12.94 -10.83 -5.06
CA LEU A 295 13.53 -12.09 -4.60
C LEU A 295 14.36 -12.79 -5.69
N THR A 296 14.08 -12.54 -6.97
CA THR A 296 14.87 -13.08 -8.08
C THR A 296 16.10 -12.23 -8.40
N GLY A 297 16.28 -11.06 -7.78
CA GLY A 297 17.36 -10.13 -8.11
C GLY A 297 17.18 -9.45 -9.47
N HIS A 298 15.94 -9.41 -9.98
CA HIS A 298 15.59 -8.73 -11.23
C HIS A 298 14.79 -7.47 -10.96
N ALA A 299 15.12 -6.74 -9.88
CA ALA A 299 14.56 -5.43 -9.60
C ALA A 299 14.75 -4.46 -10.79
N ASP A 300 15.82 -4.63 -11.55
CA ASP A 300 16.10 -3.90 -12.79
C ASP A 300 14.99 -3.99 -13.85
N TRP A 301 14.16 -5.05 -13.83
CA TRP A 301 12.99 -5.17 -14.71
C TRP A 301 11.91 -4.15 -14.41
N LEU A 302 11.81 -3.74 -13.15
CA LEU A 302 10.83 -2.77 -12.69
C LEU A 302 11.36 -1.34 -12.79
N THR A 303 12.68 -1.18 -12.85
CA THR A 303 13.37 0.12 -13.02
C THR A 303 14.39 0.07 -14.17
N PRO A 304 13.94 0.10 -15.43
CA PRO A 304 14.83 -0.09 -16.59
C PRO A 304 15.88 1.02 -16.78
N PHE A 305 15.77 2.13 -16.04
CA PHE A 305 16.63 3.31 -16.17
C PHE A 305 17.74 3.42 -15.13
N GLY A 306 17.91 2.38 -14.31
CA GLY A 306 19.04 2.24 -13.40
C GLY A 306 19.23 3.43 -12.47
#